data_AF-A0A3C0GI22-F1
#
_entry.id   AF-A0A3C0GI22-F1
#
_cell.length_a   1.000
_cell.length_b   1.000
_cell.length_c   1.000
_cell.angle_alpha   90.00
_cell.angle_beta   90.00
_cell.angle_gamma   90.00
#
_symmetry.space_group_name_H-M   'P 1'
#
loop_
_entity.id
_entity.type
_entity.pdbx_description
1 polymer ?
#
loop_
_entity_poly.entity_id
_entity_poly.type
_entity_poly.pdbx_seq_one_letter_code
_entity_poly.pdbx_strand_id
1 'polypeptide(L)'
;MKKKKLNLRDLNKTSSDNHKRNDGHNHSSPESIGKFKIYVPAIFSFVMLIIGIAMDYFDVAFFKDWIRIVWYAVAYLPVGFPVIKEGWNSIKNGDFFTEFLLMSIATIGAFAIGEYPEGVAVMLFYAVGELFQSAAVKRAKRSIKALLDVRPNEALVYRNNNYVSVNPETVAIGEKVQVRVGEKIPLDGILLSEKGSFNTAALTGESKPDTIAKGEKVFAGSINLDGVIEIETTKEFKDSSIARILDMVQNATARKSKTELFIRKFARIYTPIVVFLAIGLTFLPYFFVDDYVFNDWLYRALIFLVISCPCALVISIPLGYFGGLGAASKNGILFKGASFLDEMTRITTVVMDKTGTVTKGVFKIKEIKTIDWDEPEFMKYLMAMEEQSTHPIAKAIMEYKADGEDFQA
;
A
#
# COMPACT_ATOMS: atom_id res chain seq x y z
N MET A 1 15.99 37.52 29.23
CA MET A 1 15.35 36.40 28.50
C MET A 1 14.85 36.88 27.14
N LYS A 2 15.57 36.63 26.05
CA LYS A 2 15.11 36.89 24.67
C LYS A 2 14.90 35.54 23.97
N LYS A 3 13.66 35.22 23.60
CA LYS A 3 13.32 34.03 22.80
C LYS A 3 13.88 34.19 21.38
N LYS A 4 14.79 33.33 20.98
CA LYS A 4 15.24 33.19 19.58
C LYS A 4 14.11 32.52 18.78
N LYS A 5 13.62 33.18 17.73
CA LYS A 5 12.69 32.58 16.76
C LYS A 5 13.43 31.47 16.00
N LEU A 6 13.00 30.22 16.13
CA LEU A 6 13.45 29.13 15.26
C LEU A 6 12.81 29.30 13.89
N ASN A 7 13.64 29.30 12.85
CA ASN A 7 13.22 29.41 11.46
C ASN A 7 13.07 27.99 10.88
N LEU A 8 11.87 27.63 10.43
CA LEU A 8 11.49 26.26 10.01
C LEU A 8 12.24 25.75 8.77
N ARG A 9 13.08 26.57 8.12
CA ARG A 9 13.90 26.18 6.96
C ARG A 9 15.18 25.42 7.32
N ASP A 10 15.64 25.48 8.56
CA ASP A 10 16.91 24.84 8.97
C ASP A 10 16.75 23.36 9.34
N LEU A 11 15.52 22.85 9.47
CA LEU A 11 15.24 21.44 9.77
C LEU A 11 15.36 20.50 8.54
N ASN A 12 15.48 21.04 7.33
CA ASN A 12 15.42 20.25 6.09
C ASN A 12 16.80 19.91 5.48
N LYS A 13 17.92 20.34 6.07
CA LYS A 13 19.26 20.11 5.48
C LYS A 13 20.05 18.93 6.07
N THR A 14 19.57 18.28 7.13
CA THR A 14 20.29 17.16 7.78
C THR A 14 19.61 15.80 7.64
N SER A 15 18.47 15.71 6.94
CA SER A 15 17.74 14.46 6.72
C SER A 15 17.89 13.87 5.31
N SER A 16 18.69 14.48 4.42
CA SER A 16 18.80 14.07 3.02
C SER A 16 19.90 13.05 2.69
N ASP A 17 20.77 12.67 3.62
CA ASP A 17 21.95 11.81 3.29
C ASP A 17 21.91 10.37 3.84
N ASN A 18 20.84 9.91 4.48
CA ASN A 18 20.76 8.53 5.02
C ASN A 18 19.64 7.65 4.46
N HIS A 19 19.04 8.02 3.33
CA HIS A 19 18.07 7.16 2.64
C HIS A 19 18.51 6.86 1.21
N LYS A 20 19.55 6.04 1.07
CA LYS A 20 19.74 5.21 -0.11
C LYS A 20 19.66 3.75 0.29
N ARG A 21 18.85 3.00 -0.47
CA ARG A 21 18.66 1.54 -0.48
C ARG A 21 17.57 0.99 0.43
N ASN A 22 16.35 1.00 -0.10
CA ASN A 22 15.59 -0.25 -0.28
C ASN A 22 14.47 0.01 -1.30
N ASP A 23 14.84 0.10 -2.58
CA ASP A 23 13.86 0.11 -3.65
C ASP A 23 13.28 -1.29 -3.77
N GLY A 24 12.00 -1.43 -3.43
CA GLY A 24 11.22 -2.62 -3.72
C GLY A 24 11.27 -2.89 -5.22
N HIS A 25 11.73 -4.08 -5.59
CA HIS A 25 11.73 -4.53 -6.97
C HIS A 25 10.31 -4.54 -7.53
N ASN A 26 9.94 -3.47 -8.24
CA ASN A 26 8.74 -3.39 -9.06
C ASN A 26 9.05 -4.13 -10.38
N HIS A 27 8.69 -5.41 -10.44
CA HIS A 27 8.56 -6.09 -11.73
C HIS A 27 7.17 -5.79 -12.31
N SER A 28 7.09 -4.74 -13.12
CA SER A 28 6.01 -4.57 -14.09
C SER A 28 6.25 -5.52 -15.26
N SER A 29 5.51 -6.63 -15.31
CA SER A 29 5.43 -7.52 -16.48
C SER A 29 4.08 -8.27 -16.48
N PRO A 30 3.59 -8.70 -17.66
CA PRO A 30 2.15 -8.72 -17.99
C PRO A 30 1.32 -9.80 -17.27
N GLU A 31 0.03 -9.49 -17.10
CA GLU A 31 -0.85 -9.90 -15.99
C GLU A 31 -1.39 -11.35 -15.96
N SER A 32 -1.07 -12.26 -16.87
CA SER A 32 -1.75 -13.58 -16.91
C SER A 32 -0.89 -14.83 -16.75
N ILE A 33 0.43 -14.79 -17.02
CA ILE A 33 1.29 -16.00 -17.03
C ILE A 33 2.10 -16.18 -15.70
N GLY A 34 2.11 -15.17 -14.83
CA GLY A 34 3.01 -15.11 -13.66
C GLY A 34 2.51 -15.69 -12.33
N LYS A 35 1.23 -16.10 -12.19
CA LYS A 35 0.70 -16.54 -10.88
C LYS A 35 1.28 -17.87 -10.42
N PHE A 36 1.49 -18.83 -11.34
CA PHE A 36 1.95 -20.17 -10.99
C PHE A 36 3.47 -20.22 -10.76
N LYS A 37 4.25 -19.43 -11.53
CA LYS A 37 5.72 -19.38 -11.41
C LYS A 37 6.22 -19.04 -10.02
N ILE A 38 5.44 -18.29 -9.23
CA ILE A 38 5.80 -17.89 -7.88
C ILE A 38 5.79 -19.09 -6.91
N TYR A 39 4.92 -20.08 -7.14
CA TYR A 39 4.81 -21.28 -6.28
C TYR A 39 5.72 -22.43 -6.73
N VAL A 40 6.25 -22.37 -7.96
CA VAL A 40 7.09 -23.44 -8.55
C VAL A 40 8.27 -23.84 -7.65
N PRO A 41 9.06 -22.92 -7.07
CA PRO A 41 10.19 -23.29 -6.22
C PRO A 41 9.77 -24.11 -4.99
N ALA A 42 8.71 -23.68 -4.29
CA ALA A 42 8.21 -24.37 -3.10
C ALA A 42 7.58 -25.74 -3.45
N ILE A 43 6.81 -25.83 -4.54
CA ILE A 43 6.22 -27.09 -5.00
C ILE A 43 7.32 -28.08 -5.39
N PHE A 44 8.33 -27.63 -6.13
CA PHE A 44 9.46 -28.47 -6.53
C PHE A 44 10.20 -29.01 -5.29
N SER A 45 10.55 -28.14 -4.35
CA SER A 45 11.20 -28.53 -3.10
C SER A 45 10.34 -29.46 -2.25
N PHE A 46 9.02 -29.26 -2.20
CA PHE A 46 8.08 -30.15 -1.51
C PHE A 46 8.06 -31.55 -2.14
N VAL A 47 7.91 -31.63 -3.47
CA VAL A 47 7.90 -32.92 -4.18
C VAL A 47 9.22 -33.66 -3.98
N MET A 48 10.36 -32.98 -4.12
CA MET A 48 11.68 -33.56 -3.90
C MET A 48 11.89 -34.04 -2.45
N LEU A 49 11.40 -33.27 -1.46
CA LEU A 49 11.45 -33.65 -0.05
C LEU A 49 10.66 -34.93 0.21
N ILE A 50 9.40 -34.99 -0.25
CA ILE A 50 8.53 -36.16 -0.04
C ILE A 50 9.09 -37.40 -0.74
N ILE A 51 9.61 -37.27 -1.95
CA ILE A 51 10.27 -38.37 -2.66
C ILE A 51 11.52 -38.82 -1.91
N GLY A 52 12.34 -37.90 -1.41
CA GLY A 52 13.53 -38.22 -0.62
C GLY A 52 13.19 -38.99 0.66
N ILE A 53 12.19 -38.51 1.43
CA ILE A 53 11.73 -39.18 2.65
C ILE A 53 11.17 -40.58 2.33
N ALA A 54 10.43 -40.72 1.23
CA ALA A 54 9.93 -42.03 0.79
C ALA A 54 11.08 -42.97 0.43
N MET A 55 12.11 -42.49 -0.29
CA MET A 55 13.31 -43.28 -0.63
C MET A 55 14.10 -43.71 0.62
N ASP A 56 14.22 -42.83 1.61
CA ASP A 56 14.82 -43.16 2.92
C ASP A 56 13.98 -44.20 3.68
N TYR A 57 12.64 -44.10 3.63
CA TYR A 57 11.74 -45.04 4.31
C TYR A 57 11.74 -46.45 3.69
N PHE A 58 11.85 -46.56 2.37
CA PHE A 58 11.88 -47.84 1.65
C PHE A 58 13.29 -48.46 1.54
N ASP A 59 14.30 -47.89 2.21
CA ASP A 59 15.72 -48.30 2.22
C ASP A 59 16.25 -48.69 0.83
N VAL A 60 16.03 -47.79 -0.13
CA VAL A 60 16.35 -48.05 -1.53
C VAL A 60 17.88 -48.07 -1.72
N ALA A 61 18.42 -49.18 -2.22
CA ALA A 61 19.87 -49.46 -2.23
C ALA A 61 20.76 -48.40 -2.93
N PHE A 62 20.21 -47.64 -3.89
CA PHE A 62 20.92 -46.58 -4.60
C PHE A 62 20.84 -45.20 -3.93
N PHE A 63 20.02 -45.04 -2.88
CA PHE A 63 19.85 -43.78 -2.16
C PHE A 63 20.73 -43.73 -0.91
N LYS A 64 22.04 -43.92 -1.08
CA LYS A 64 23.03 -43.89 0.03
C LYS A 64 24.14 -42.87 -0.25
N ASP A 65 24.74 -42.39 0.84
CA ASP A 65 25.89 -41.48 0.87
C ASP A 65 25.73 -40.22 0.00
N TRP A 66 26.38 -40.18 -1.16
CA TRP A 66 26.48 -38.98 -1.99
C TRP A 66 25.18 -38.65 -2.72
N ILE A 67 24.44 -39.67 -3.15
CA ILE A 67 23.18 -39.49 -3.89
C ILE A 67 22.13 -38.85 -2.98
N ARG A 68 22.09 -39.26 -1.71
CA ARG A 68 21.24 -38.68 -0.67
C ARG A 68 21.54 -37.19 -0.46
N ILE A 69 22.82 -36.84 -0.30
CA ILE A 69 23.26 -35.44 -0.12
C ILE A 69 22.87 -34.59 -1.31
N VAL A 70 23.19 -35.04 -2.53
CA VAL A 70 22.91 -34.29 -3.76
C VAL A 70 21.40 -34.10 -3.95
N TRP A 71 20.59 -35.12 -3.67
CA TRP A 71 19.15 -35.04 -3.77
C TRP A 71 18.56 -33.96 -2.85
N TYR A 72 18.91 -34.00 -1.56
CA TYR A 72 18.42 -33.00 -0.61
C TYR A 72 19.02 -31.61 -0.84
N ALA A 73 20.25 -31.50 -1.35
CA ALA A 73 20.82 -30.22 -1.75
C ALA A 73 20.04 -29.60 -2.93
N VAL A 74 19.65 -30.40 -3.92
CA VAL A 74 18.77 -29.96 -5.03
C VAL A 74 17.39 -29.57 -4.52
N ALA A 75 16.84 -30.32 -3.57
CA ALA A 75 15.56 -29.98 -2.92
C ALA A 75 15.67 -28.65 -2.13
N TYR A 76 16.81 -28.40 -1.49
CA TYR A 76 17.07 -27.23 -0.66
C TYR A 76 17.27 -25.94 -1.47
N LEU A 77 18.03 -26.01 -2.56
CA LEU A 77 18.50 -24.82 -3.31
C LEU A 77 17.38 -23.80 -3.66
N PRO A 78 16.22 -24.20 -4.21
CA PRO A 78 15.19 -23.24 -4.63
C PRO A 78 14.59 -22.43 -3.47
N VAL A 79 14.50 -23.02 -2.28
CA VAL A 79 13.90 -22.39 -1.09
C VAL A 79 14.94 -21.79 -0.14
N GLY A 80 16.13 -22.40 -0.04
CA GLY A 80 17.20 -21.96 0.86
C GLY A 80 18.11 -20.90 0.26
N PHE A 81 18.34 -20.88 -1.06
CA PHE A 81 19.22 -19.90 -1.69
C PHE A 81 18.78 -18.44 -1.49
N PRO A 82 17.49 -18.08 -1.64
CA PRO A 82 17.02 -16.72 -1.36
C PRO A 82 17.31 -16.28 0.08
N VAL A 83 17.07 -17.18 1.05
CA VAL A 83 17.27 -16.94 2.48
C VAL A 83 18.75 -16.75 2.81
N ILE A 84 19.62 -17.63 2.30
CA ILE A 84 21.08 -17.51 2.49
C ILE A 84 21.59 -16.21 1.87
N LYS A 85 21.11 -15.84 0.68
CA LYS A 85 21.48 -14.60 0.01
C LYS A 85 21.08 -13.37 0.84
N GLU A 86 19.90 -13.37 1.43
CA GLU A 86 19.45 -12.30 2.32
C GLU A 86 20.23 -12.25 3.63
N GLY A 87 20.55 -13.41 4.23
CA GLY A 87 21.45 -13.51 5.38
C GLY A 87 22.82 -12.91 5.07
N TRP A 88 23.41 -13.27 3.93
CA TRP A 88 24.70 -12.74 3.49
C TRP A 88 24.68 -11.23 3.24
N ASN A 89 23.62 -10.71 2.62
CA ASN A 89 23.45 -9.28 2.43
C ASN A 89 23.26 -8.54 3.75
N SER A 90 22.58 -9.14 4.73
CA SER A 90 22.38 -8.55 6.06
C SER A 90 23.72 -8.38 6.79
N ILE A 91 24.58 -9.41 6.76
CA ILE A 91 25.95 -9.36 7.29
C ILE A 91 26.73 -8.20 6.64
N LYS A 92 26.69 -8.08 5.31
CA LYS A 92 27.38 -6.99 4.59
C LYS A 92 26.91 -5.59 4.99
N ASN A 93 25.66 -5.47 5.41
CA ASN A 93 25.08 -4.20 5.84
C ASN A 93 25.28 -3.93 7.35
N GLY A 94 26.02 -4.78 8.06
CA GLY A 94 26.30 -4.65 9.49
C GLY A 94 25.19 -5.16 10.42
N ASP A 95 24.18 -5.85 9.88
CA ASP A 95 23.11 -6.48 10.67
C ASP A 95 23.36 -7.99 10.74
N PHE A 96 24.13 -8.40 11.75
CA PHE A 96 24.60 -9.78 11.89
C PHE A 96 23.55 -10.72 12.49
N PHE A 97 22.60 -10.22 13.27
CA PHE A 97 21.67 -11.04 14.05
C PHE A 97 20.26 -10.99 13.46
N THR A 98 20.12 -11.47 12.23
CA THR A 98 18.81 -11.58 11.55
C THR A 98 18.26 -13.00 11.62
N GLU A 99 16.94 -13.13 11.42
CA GLU A 99 16.29 -14.43 11.26
C GLU A 99 16.86 -15.24 10.09
N PHE A 100 17.19 -14.57 8.98
CA PHE A 100 17.81 -15.18 7.81
C PHE A 100 19.16 -15.83 8.15
N LEU A 101 19.95 -15.19 9.01
CA LEU A 101 21.21 -15.75 9.49
C LEU A 101 20.95 -16.99 10.34
N LEU A 102 20.02 -16.90 11.30
CA LEU A 102 19.69 -17.99 12.21
C LEU A 102 19.24 -19.23 11.44
N MET A 103 18.32 -19.05 10.49
CA MET A 103 17.82 -20.08 9.60
C MET A 103 18.94 -20.66 8.72
N SER A 104 19.81 -19.82 8.17
CA SER A 104 20.93 -20.28 7.35
C SER A 104 21.91 -21.13 8.15
N ILE A 105 22.31 -20.69 9.35
CA ILE A 105 23.21 -21.45 10.22
C ILE A 105 22.57 -22.76 10.65
N ALA A 106 21.29 -22.73 11.05
CA ALA A 106 20.59 -23.93 11.50
C ALA A 106 20.47 -25.00 10.41
N THR A 107 20.13 -24.58 9.19
CA THR A 107 19.93 -25.51 8.06
C THR A 107 21.24 -25.98 7.45
N ILE A 108 22.26 -25.13 7.35
CA ILE A 108 23.62 -25.55 6.96
C ILE A 108 24.19 -26.49 8.03
N GLY A 109 23.96 -26.19 9.31
CA GLY A 109 24.34 -27.05 10.43
C GLY A 109 23.66 -28.41 10.37
N ALA A 110 22.35 -28.45 10.07
CA ALA A 110 21.61 -29.70 9.87
C ALA A 110 22.19 -30.55 8.73
N PHE A 111 22.57 -29.91 7.61
CA PHE A 111 23.30 -30.58 6.53
C PHE A 111 24.68 -31.09 6.96
N ALA A 112 25.38 -30.38 7.86
CA ALA A 112 26.71 -30.80 8.33
C ALA A 112 26.66 -32.04 9.24
N ILE A 113 25.54 -32.28 9.94
CA ILE A 113 25.36 -33.44 10.83
C ILE A 113 24.60 -34.61 10.18
N GLY A 114 24.20 -34.48 8.91
CA GLY A 114 23.51 -35.54 8.16
C GLY A 114 21.98 -35.51 8.22
N GLU A 115 21.39 -34.51 8.87
CA GLU A 115 19.95 -34.28 9.02
C GLU A 115 19.42 -33.40 7.86
N TYR A 116 19.56 -33.92 6.64
CA TYR A 116 19.20 -33.20 5.41
C TYR A 116 17.68 -32.94 5.26
N PRO A 117 16.78 -33.91 5.52
CA PRO A 117 15.33 -33.70 5.41
C PRO A 117 14.82 -32.52 6.25
N GLU A 118 15.34 -32.36 7.46
CA GLU A 118 14.99 -31.34 8.43
C GLU A 118 15.37 -29.95 7.90
N GLY A 119 16.59 -29.82 7.37
CA GLY A 119 17.06 -28.57 6.77
C GLY A 119 16.20 -28.11 5.59
N VAL A 120 15.80 -29.04 4.73
CA VAL A 120 14.90 -28.77 3.60
C VAL A 120 13.49 -28.41 4.08
N ALA A 121 12.95 -29.17 5.05
CA ALA A 121 11.61 -28.94 5.59
C ALA A 121 11.48 -27.54 6.21
N VAL A 122 12.46 -27.11 7.01
CA VAL A 122 12.47 -25.78 7.64
C VAL A 122 12.42 -24.66 6.59
N MET A 123 13.27 -24.72 5.57
CA MET A 123 13.27 -23.72 4.50
C MET A 123 12.00 -23.73 3.67
N LEU A 124 11.45 -24.92 3.44
CA LEU A 124 10.20 -25.08 2.70
C LEU A 124 9.02 -24.45 3.45
N PHE A 125 8.87 -24.73 4.74
CA PHE A 125 7.80 -24.12 5.56
C PHE A 125 7.90 -22.60 5.60
N TYR A 126 9.12 -22.08 5.74
CA TYR A 126 9.37 -20.64 5.66
C TYR A 126 8.97 -20.06 4.31
N ALA A 127 9.42 -20.68 3.21
CA ALA A 127 9.09 -20.23 1.85
C ALA A 127 7.58 -20.22 1.60
N VAL A 128 6.87 -21.25 2.07
CA VAL A 128 5.40 -21.31 2.01
C VAL A 128 4.75 -20.17 2.82
N GLY A 129 5.24 -19.91 4.03
CA GLY A 129 4.78 -18.78 4.86
C GLY A 129 4.95 -17.43 4.16
N GLU A 130 6.11 -17.18 3.57
CA GLU A 130 6.39 -15.95 2.80
C GLU A 130 5.52 -15.82 1.54
N LEU A 131 5.21 -16.94 0.88
CA LEU A 131 4.28 -16.97 -0.25
C LEU A 131 2.87 -16.52 0.18
N PHE A 132 2.36 -17.03 1.31
CA PHE A 132 1.08 -16.60 1.86
C PHE A 132 1.08 -15.12 2.24
N GLN A 133 2.14 -14.66 2.92
CA GLN A 133 2.31 -13.26 3.28
C GLN A 133 2.29 -12.37 2.03
N SER A 134 3.13 -12.68 1.05
CA SER A 134 3.23 -11.92 -0.20
C SER A 134 1.90 -11.87 -0.96
N ALA A 135 1.18 -12.99 -1.03
CA ALA A 135 -0.14 -13.05 -1.65
C ALA A 135 -1.17 -12.16 -0.94
N ALA A 136 -1.18 -12.17 0.40
CA ALA A 136 -2.06 -11.34 1.20
C ALA A 136 -1.77 -9.85 1.03
N VAL A 137 -0.49 -9.46 1.10
CA VAL A 137 -0.05 -8.07 0.87
C VAL A 137 -0.44 -7.60 -0.53
N LYS A 138 -0.20 -8.42 -1.56
CA LYS A 138 -0.55 -8.08 -2.95
C LYS A 138 -2.05 -7.90 -3.13
N ARG A 139 -2.87 -8.75 -2.49
CA ARG A 139 -4.33 -8.63 -2.52
C ARG A 139 -4.81 -7.35 -1.84
N ALA A 140 -4.26 -7.01 -0.68
CA ALA A 140 -4.57 -5.77 0.02
C ALA A 140 -4.20 -4.54 -0.83
N LYS A 141 -2.98 -4.50 -1.40
CA LYS A 141 -2.54 -3.43 -2.30
C LYS A 141 -3.46 -3.27 -3.52
N ARG A 142 -3.94 -4.38 -4.10
CA ARG A 142 -4.88 -4.34 -5.23
C ARG A 142 -6.22 -3.70 -4.84
N SER A 143 -6.77 -4.07 -3.68
CA SER A 143 -8.02 -3.47 -3.17
C SER A 143 -7.88 -1.98 -2.89
N ILE A 144 -6.74 -1.56 -2.33
CA ILE A 144 -6.43 -0.14 -2.10
C ILE A 144 -6.31 0.61 -3.43
N LYS A 145 -5.59 0.05 -4.41
CA LYS A 145 -5.43 0.65 -5.74
C LYS A 145 -6.78 0.85 -6.45
N ALA A 146 -7.69 -0.11 -6.34
CA ALA A 146 -9.02 -0.03 -6.97
C ALA A 146 -9.88 1.11 -6.40
N LEU A 147 -9.77 1.41 -5.10
CA LEU A 147 -10.46 2.55 -4.49
C LEU A 147 -9.86 3.90 -4.85
N LEU A 148 -8.56 3.93 -5.20
CA LEU A 148 -7.81 5.15 -5.47
C LEU A 148 -7.83 5.58 -6.94
N ASP A 149 -8.29 4.73 -7.86
CA ASP A 149 -8.22 5.03 -9.29
C ASP A 149 -9.38 5.95 -9.73
N VAL A 150 -9.27 7.21 -9.32
CA VAL A 150 -10.17 8.31 -9.68
C VAL A 150 -9.59 9.12 -10.86
N ARG A 151 -8.42 8.70 -11.36
CA ARG A 151 -7.66 9.41 -12.39
C ARG A 151 -8.44 9.50 -13.70
N PRO A 152 -8.44 10.67 -14.37
CA PRO A 152 -8.87 10.73 -15.75
C PRO A 152 -7.89 9.93 -16.62
N ASN A 153 -8.43 9.09 -17.50
CA ASN A 153 -7.64 8.21 -18.36
C ASN A 153 -7.17 8.91 -19.65
N GLU A 154 -7.79 10.04 -19.97
CA GLU A 154 -7.63 10.74 -21.24
C GLU A 154 -7.58 12.26 -21.03
N ALA A 155 -6.80 12.95 -21.85
CA ALA A 155 -6.76 14.40 -21.97
C ALA A 155 -6.89 14.77 -23.46
N LEU A 156 -7.78 15.71 -23.77
CA LEU A 156 -7.96 16.24 -25.13
C LEU A 156 -7.00 17.40 -25.36
N VAL A 157 -5.86 17.13 -26.00
CA VAL A 157 -4.82 18.15 -26.23
C VAL A 157 -4.96 18.73 -27.64
N TYR A 158 -4.79 20.04 -27.76
CA TYR A 158 -4.75 20.72 -29.05
C TYR A 158 -3.35 20.59 -29.68
N ARG A 159 -3.23 19.77 -30.73
CA ARG A 159 -1.99 19.58 -31.50
C ARG A 159 -2.32 19.56 -32.99
N ASN A 160 -1.47 20.15 -33.83
CA ASN A 160 -1.64 20.15 -35.28
C ASN A 160 -3.04 20.64 -35.73
N ASN A 161 -3.52 21.70 -35.11
CA ASN A 161 -4.81 22.33 -35.40
C ASN A 161 -6.05 21.43 -35.16
N ASN A 162 -5.89 20.35 -34.38
CA ASN A 162 -6.97 19.44 -34.01
C ASN A 162 -6.87 18.99 -32.54
N TYR A 163 -7.97 18.54 -31.97
CA TYR A 163 -8.00 17.96 -30.64
C TYR A 163 -7.74 16.45 -30.71
N VAL A 164 -6.71 15.98 -30.02
CA VAL A 164 -6.32 14.57 -29.97
C VAL A 164 -6.44 14.06 -28.54
N SER A 165 -7.16 12.94 -28.35
CA SER A 165 -7.19 12.26 -27.06
C SER A 165 -5.86 11.55 -26.83
N VAL A 166 -5.16 11.90 -25.75
CA VAL A 166 -3.89 11.31 -25.35
C VAL A 166 -3.90 10.95 -23.88
N ASN A 167 -2.99 10.08 -23.47
CA ASN A 167 -2.79 9.78 -22.06
C ASN A 167 -2.27 11.05 -21.34
N PRO A 168 -2.86 11.46 -20.20
CA PRO A 168 -2.42 12.61 -19.42
C PRO A 168 -0.93 12.62 -19.07
N GLU A 169 -0.27 11.45 -18.96
CA GLU A 169 1.17 11.33 -18.70
C GLU A 169 2.06 11.82 -19.85
N THR A 170 1.52 11.90 -21.07
CA THR A 170 2.24 12.31 -22.30
C THR A 170 2.04 13.78 -22.67
N VAL A 171 1.29 14.52 -21.84
CA VAL A 171 1.00 15.93 -22.05
C VAL A 171 2.15 16.76 -21.48
N ALA A 172 2.72 17.63 -22.31
CA ALA A 172 3.80 18.53 -21.91
C ALA A 172 3.24 19.78 -21.21
N ILE A 173 4.11 20.50 -20.50
CA ILE A 173 3.79 21.81 -19.90
C ILE A 173 3.60 22.84 -21.02
N GLY A 174 2.59 23.70 -20.90
CA GLY A 174 2.25 24.74 -21.88
C GLY A 174 1.32 24.28 -22.99
N GLU A 175 0.87 23.01 -22.97
CA GLU A 175 -0.09 22.52 -23.95
C GLU A 175 -1.52 22.93 -23.59
N LYS A 176 -2.32 23.19 -24.63
CA LYS A 176 -3.74 23.52 -24.47
C LYS A 176 -4.57 22.25 -24.38
N VAL A 177 -5.34 22.14 -23.32
CA VAL A 177 -6.23 21.01 -23.07
C VAL A 177 -7.67 21.51 -23.04
N GLN A 178 -8.54 20.85 -23.80
CA GLN A 178 -9.97 21.09 -23.75
C GLN A 178 -10.61 20.18 -22.71
N VAL A 179 -11.52 20.74 -21.91
CA VAL A 179 -12.30 20.00 -20.91
C VAL A 179 -13.78 20.32 -21.14
N ARG A 180 -14.59 19.28 -21.37
CA ARG A 180 -16.03 19.43 -21.59
C ARG A 180 -16.79 19.43 -20.27
N VAL A 181 -18.08 19.76 -20.34
CA VAL A 181 -18.98 19.70 -19.18
C VAL A 181 -19.03 18.29 -18.62
N GLY A 182 -18.89 18.15 -17.30
CA GLY A 182 -18.88 16.87 -16.60
C GLY A 182 -17.54 16.12 -16.64
N GLU A 183 -16.58 16.56 -17.46
CA GLU A 183 -15.25 15.97 -17.48
C GLU A 183 -14.40 16.47 -16.30
N LYS A 184 -13.50 15.60 -15.85
CA LYS A 184 -12.49 15.94 -14.84
C LYS A 184 -11.33 16.66 -15.51
N ILE A 185 -10.81 17.69 -14.84
CA ILE A 185 -9.59 18.34 -15.27
C ILE A 185 -8.42 17.35 -15.14
N PRO A 186 -7.71 17.02 -16.24
CA PRO A 186 -6.68 15.99 -16.21
C PRO A 186 -5.37 16.44 -15.55
N LEU A 187 -5.05 17.73 -15.64
CA LEU A 187 -3.75 18.30 -15.24
C LEU A 187 -3.94 19.67 -14.60
N ASP A 188 -3.04 20.04 -13.67
CA ASP A 188 -3.01 21.38 -13.11
C ASP A 188 -2.67 22.38 -14.21
N GLY A 189 -3.40 23.49 -14.27
CA GLY A 189 -3.28 24.45 -15.36
C GLY A 189 -3.72 25.86 -15.00
N ILE A 190 -3.73 26.72 -16.02
CA ILE A 190 -4.32 28.06 -15.99
C ILE A 190 -5.52 28.07 -16.93
N LEU A 191 -6.63 28.68 -16.51
CA LEU A 191 -7.82 28.81 -17.34
C LEU A 191 -7.59 29.82 -18.49
N LEU A 192 -7.78 29.38 -19.74
CA LEU A 192 -7.70 30.24 -20.92
C LEU A 192 -9.07 30.84 -21.30
N SER A 193 -10.15 30.15 -20.96
CA SER A 193 -11.53 30.64 -21.13
C SER A 193 -11.84 31.79 -20.16
N GLU A 194 -12.80 32.65 -20.51
CA GLU A 194 -13.15 33.84 -19.71
C GLU A 194 -13.58 33.52 -18.28
N LYS A 195 -14.35 32.44 -18.11
CA LYS A 195 -14.88 31.98 -16.82
C LYS A 195 -15.17 30.49 -16.87
N GLY A 196 -14.98 29.79 -15.74
CA GLY A 196 -15.35 28.39 -15.56
C GLY A 196 -15.89 28.15 -14.15
N SER A 197 -16.75 27.15 -14.02
CA SER A 197 -17.33 26.72 -12.74
C SER A 197 -16.92 25.28 -12.47
N PHE A 198 -16.35 25.05 -11.29
CA PHE A 198 -15.66 23.81 -10.97
C PHE A 198 -16.15 23.21 -9.67
N ASN A 199 -16.49 21.93 -9.69
CA ASN A 199 -16.66 21.16 -8.47
C ASN A 199 -15.28 20.77 -7.94
N THR A 200 -14.88 21.38 -6.82
CA THR A 200 -13.61 21.13 -6.15
C THR A 200 -13.76 20.21 -4.93
N ALA A 201 -14.92 19.58 -4.71
CA ALA A 201 -15.21 18.80 -3.50
C ALA A 201 -14.18 17.68 -3.24
N ALA A 202 -13.63 17.08 -4.29
CA ALA A 202 -12.58 16.06 -4.17
C ALA A 202 -11.25 16.59 -3.60
N LEU A 203 -11.01 17.90 -3.69
CA LEU A 203 -9.78 18.56 -3.25
C LEU A 203 -9.99 19.39 -1.97
N THR A 204 -11.08 20.15 -1.90
CA THR A 204 -11.36 21.10 -0.81
C THR A 204 -12.38 20.59 0.20
N GLY A 205 -13.16 19.56 -0.14
CA GLY A 205 -14.28 19.07 0.67
C GLY A 205 -15.55 19.94 0.57
N GLU A 206 -15.45 21.14 0.00
CA GLU A 206 -16.57 22.06 -0.14
C GLU A 206 -17.48 21.64 -1.30
N SER A 207 -18.78 21.54 -1.04
CA SER A 207 -19.78 21.19 -2.06
C SER A 207 -20.17 22.38 -2.96
N LYS A 208 -19.86 23.61 -2.55
CA LYS A 208 -20.11 24.80 -3.34
C LYS A 208 -19.11 24.84 -4.51
N PRO A 209 -19.57 24.93 -5.77
CA PRO A 209 -18.71 25.12 -6.92
C PRO A 209 -17.85 26.37 -6.78
N ASP A 210 -16.58 26.23 -7.14
CA ASP A 210 -15.66 27.34 -7.22
C ASP A 210 -15.71 27.95 -8.62
N THR A 211 -15.82 29.27 -8.69
CA THR A 211 -15.93 30.00 -9.95
C THR A 211 -14.62 30.70 -10.22
N ILE A 212 -13.93 30.28 -11.28
CA ILE A 212 -12.56 30.69 -11.59
C ILE A 212 -12.58 31.54 -12.86
N ALA A 213 -11.87 32.66 -12.83
CA ALA A 213 -11.75 33.58 -13.95
C ALA A 213 -10.52 33.24 -14.83
N LYS A 214 -10.51 33.78 -16.05
CA LYS A 214 -9.35 33.65 -16.95
C LYS A 214 -8.05 34.06 -16.28
N GLY A 215 -6.99 33.27 -16.50
CA GLY A 215 -5.67 33.52 -15.94
C GLY A 215 -5.47 32.98 -14.51
N GLU A 216 -6.52 32.47 -13.87
CA GLU A 216 -6.41 31.83 -12.56
C GLU A 216 -6.11 30.32 -12.67
N LYS A 217 -5.66 29.75 -11.55
CA LYS A 217 -5.22 28.35 -11.48
C LYS A 217 -6.40 27.41 -11.36
N VAL A 218 -6.36 26.35 -12.16
CA VAL A 218 -7.27 25.21 -12.10
C VAL A 218 -6.50 23.96 -11.70
N PHE A 219 -7.11 23.16 -10.82
CA PHE A 219 -6.49 21.98 -10.24
C PHE A 219 -6.97 20.70 -10.90
N ALA A 220 -6.04 19.75 -11.09
CA ALA A 220 -6.37 18.41 -11.57
C ALA A 220 -7.33 17.70 -10.61
N GLY A 221 -8.32 17.01 -11.16
CA GLY A 221 -9.35 16.27 -10.41
C GLY A 221 -10.62 17.07 -10.12
N SER A 222 -10.63 18.39 -10.29
CA SER A 222 -11.86 19.18 -10.30
C SER A 222 -12.76 18.79 -11.47
N ILE A 223 -14.07 18.86 -11.30
CA ILE A 223 -15.03 18.55 -12.38
C ILE A 223 -15.54 19.86 -12.97
N ASN A 224 -15.44 20.01 -14.29
CA ASN A 224 -16.03 21.15 -14.99
C ASN A 224 -17.56 21.05 -14.98
N LEU A 225 -18.25 22.10 -14.55
CA LEU A 225 -19.70 22.11 -14.44
C LEU A 225 -20.39 22.87 -15.58
N ASP A 226 -19.69 23.85 -16.19
CA ASP A 226 -20.30 24.81 -17.11
C ASP A 226 -19.44 25.02 -18.36
N GLY A 227 -20.06 24.91 -19.53
CA GLY A 227 -19.42 25.18 -20.84
C GLY A 227 -18.24 24.27 -21.21
N VAL A 228 -17.74 24.43 -22.42
CA VAL A 228 -16.45 23.85 -22.83
C VAL A 228 -15.37 24.88 -22.49
N ILE A 229 -14.35 24.43 -21.78
CA ILE A 229 -13.23 25.29 -21.38
C ILE A 229 -11.92 24.82 -22.00
N GLU A 230 -10.99 25.76 -22.11
CA GLU A 230 -9.59 25.50 -22.47
C GLU A 230 -8.69 25.87 -21.30
N ILE A 231 -7.73 25.01 -21.02
CA ILE A 231 -6.73 25.22 -19.97
C ILE A 231 -5.33 25.05 -20.57
N GLU A 232 -4.36 25.80 -20.04
CA GLU A 232 -2.95 25.63 -20.35
C GLU A 232 -2.27 24.85 -19.21
N THR A 233 -1.60 23.75 -19.54
CA THR A 233 -0.94 22.90 -18.53
C THR A 233 0.24 23.61 -17.87
N THR A 234 0.32 23.56 -16.54
CA THR A 234 1.40 24.20 -15.78
C THR A 234 2.39 23.22 -15.17
N LYS A 235 2.01 21.94 -15.07
CA LYS A 235 2.81 20.87 -14.45
C LYS A 235 2.68 19.58 -15.23
N GLU A 236 3.71 18.75 -15.13
CA GLU A 236 3.63 17.35 -15.56
C GLU A 236 2.61 16.57 -14.72
N PHE A 237 2.06 15.48 -15.27
CA PHE A 237 1.06 14.64 -14.59
C PHE A 237 1.48 14.18 -13.21
N LYS A 238 2.73 13.73 -13.05
CA LYS A 238 3.33 13.27 -11.79
C LYS A 238 3.32 14.33 -10.69
N ASP A 239 3.36 15.60 -11.08
CA ASP A 239 3.37 16.76 -10.18
C ASP A 239 2.01 17.44 -10.02
N SER A 240 0.97 16.93 -10.70
CA SER A 240 -0.39 17.43 -10.55
C SER A 240 -0.91 17.26 -9.13
N SER A 241 -1.85 18.10 -8.72
CA SER A 241 -2.39 18.11 -7.36
C SER A 241 -3.00 16.75 -6.99
N ILE A 242 -3.74 16.13 -7.92
CA ILE A 242 -4.31 14.79 -7.72
C ILE A 242 -3.23 13.71 -7.67
N ALA A 243 -2.20 13.76 -8.53
CA ALA A 243 -1.12 12.77 -8.51
C ALA A 243 -0.29 12.87 -7.23
N ARG A 244 -0.03 14.08 -6.73
CA ARG A 244 0.63 14.28 -5.43
C ARG A 244 -0.23 13.81 -4.27
N ILE A 245 -1.54 14.03 -4.30
CA ILE A 245 -2.45 13.47 -3.28
C ILE A 245 -2.43 11.95 -3.33
N LEU A 246 -2.51 11.36 -4.53
CA LEU A 246 -2.45 9.91 -4.73
C LEU A 246 -1.12 9.33 -4.28
N ASP A 247 0.00 9.98 -4.64
CA ASP A 247 1.34 9.59 -4.22
C ASP A 247 1.50 9.73 -2.70
N MET A 248 1.05 10.82 -2.10
CA MET A 248 1.04 10.98 -0.63
C MET A 248 0.16 9.92 0.05
N VAL A 249 -0.98 9.55 -0.54
CA VAL A 249 -1.87 8.51 0.01
C VAL A 249 -1.25 7.12 -0.14
N GLN A 250 -0.65 6.82 -1.29
CA GLN A 250 0.06 5.57 -1.57
C GLN A 250 1.35 5.43 -0.73
N ASN A 251 2.07 6.53 -0.50
CA ASN A 251 3.26 6.57 0.33
C ASN A 251 2.92 6.61 1.82
N ALA A 252 1.77 7.16 2.21
CA ALA A 252 1.26 7.05 3.58
C ALA A 252 0.99 5.58 3.95
N THR A 253 0.56 4.74 2.99
CA THR A 253 0.42 3.28 3.22
C THR A 253 1.73 2.58 3.59
N ALA A 254 2.89 3.18 3.33
CA ALA A 254 4.20 2.65 3.73
C ALA A 254 4.58 2.97 5.18
N ARG A 255 3.77 3.74 5.93
CA ARG A 255 4.02 3.98 7.36
C ARG A 255 3.77 2.71 8.17
N LYS A 256 4.88 2.11 8.59
CA LYS A 256 4.93 0.95 9.48
C LYS A 256 4.31 1.29 10.83
N SER A 257 3.56 0.34 11.40
CA SER A 257 2.93 0.53 12.70
C SER A 257 3.95 0.50 13.84
N LYS A 258 3.58 1.01 15.02
CA LYS A 258 4.44 0.94 16.21
C LYS A 258 4.69 -0.51 16.61
N THR A 259 3.69 -1.38 16.44
CA THR A 259 3.78 -2.83 16.68
C THR A 259 4.75 -3.51 15.72
N GLU A 260 4.74 -3.14 14.44
CA GLU A 260 5.70 -3.64 13.44
C GLU A 260 7.14 -3.18 13.74
N LEU A 261 7.31 -1.96 14.24
CA LEU A 261 8.62 -1.46 14.67
C LEU A 261 9.10 -2.13 15.96
N PHE A 262 8.18 -2.47 16.87
CA PHE A 262 8.49 -3.20 18.11
C PHE A 262 9.03 -4.60 17.80
N ILE A 263 8.40 -5.35 16.89
CA ILE A 263 8.88 -6.71 16.58
C ILE A 263 10.29 -6.70 15.98
N ARG A 264 10.64 -5.68 15.19
CA ARG A 264 12.01 -5.50 14.68
C ARG A 264 13.03 -5.25 15.79
N LYS A 265 12.65 -4.47 16.81
CA LYS A 265 13.50 -4.25 18.00
C LYS A 265 13.61 -5.52 18.85
N PHE A 266 12.52 -6.26 19.00
CA PHE A 266 12.49 -7.54 19.69
C PHE A 266 13.45 -8.53 19.02
N ALA A 267 13.36 -8.72 17.71
CA ALA A 267 14.26 -9.61 16.96
C ALA A 267 15.74 -9.25 17.17
N ARG A 268 16.09 -7.96 17.14
CA ARG A 268 17.48 -7.50 17.37
C ARG A 268 18.05 -7.88 18.74
N ILE A 269 17.21 -8.01 19.76
CA ILE A 269 17.64 -8.40 21.12
C ILE A 269 17.52 -9.92 21.31
N TYR A 270 16.44 -10.51 20.81
CA TYR A 270 16.13 -11.92 20.96
C TYR A 270 17.13 -12.82 20.20
N THR A 271 17.43 -12.50 18.94
CA THR A 271 18.31 -13.29 18.08
C THR A 271 19.73 -13.48 18.65
N PRO A 272 20.46 -12.45 19.12
CA PRO A 272 21.78 -12.67 19.72
C PRO A 272 21.70 -13.53 20.99
N ILE A 273 20.69 -13.32 21.85
CA ILE A 273 20.52 -14.11 23.07
C ILE A 273 20.38 -15.60 22.73
N VAL A 274 19.52 -15.93 21.76
CA VAL A 274 19.31 -17.30 21.30
C VAL A 274 20.57 -17.91 20.70
N VAL A 275 21.33 -17.16 19.90
CA VAL A 275 22.62 -17.64 19.33
C VAL A 275 23.62 -17.95 20.45
N PHE A 276 23.78 -17.05 21.42
CA PHE A 276 24.69 -17.29 22.54
C PHE A 276 24.24 -18.45 23.42
N LEU A 277 22.94 -18.64 23.63
CA LEU A 277 22.40 -19.80 24.33
C LEU A 277 22.64 -21.09 23.55
N ALA A 278 22.53 -21.09 22.22
CA ALA A 278 22.81 -22.26 21.39
C ALA A 278 24.30 -22.65 21.46
N ILE A 279 25.20 -21.66 21.36
CA ILE A 279 26.64 -21.86 21.57
C ILE A 279 26.88 -22.43 22.97
N GLY A 280 26.25 -21.85 24.00
CA GLY A 280 26.30 -22.36 25.37
C GLY A 280 25.82 -23.80 25.47
N LEU A 281 24.72 -24.16 24.80
CA LEU A 281 24.17 -25.51 24.78
C LEU A 281 25.14 -26.52 24.15
N THR A 282 25.93 -26.11 23.16
CA THR A 282 26.95 -26.97 22.55
C THR A 282 28.16 -27.13 23.47
N PHE A 283 28.67 -26.06 24.06
CA PHE A 283 29.97 -26.08 24.75
C PHE A 283 29.92 -26.23 26.28
N LEU A 284 28.89 -25.75 26.97
CA LEU A 284 28.82 -25.85 28.44
C LEU A 284 28.75 -27.31 28.94
N PRO A 285 28.00 -28.24 28.31
CA PRO A 285 27.93 -29.62 28.77
C PRO A 285 29.27 -30.35 28.77
N TYR A 286 30.22 -29.91 27.94
CA TYR A 286 31.58 -30.45 27.90
C TYR A 286 32.28 -30.41 29.27
N PHE A 287 31.94 -29.46 30.14
CA PHE A 287 32.54 -29.32 31.47
C PHE A 287 31.87 -30.14 32.58
N PHE A 288 30.69 -30.70 32.33
CA PHE A 288 29.85 -31.33 33.37
C PHE A 288 29.39 -32.75 33.02
N VAL A 289 29.50 -33.18 31.76
CA VAL A 289 29.02 -34.47 31.27
C VAL A 289 30.21 -35.34 30.88
N ASP A 290 30.35 -36.50 31.53
CA ASP A 290 31.49 -37.41 31.34
C ASP A 290 31.50 -38.02 29.91
N ASP A 291 30.35 -38.41 29.37
CA ASP A 291 30.20 -38.97 28.00
C ASP A 291 29.80 -37.90 26.97
N TYR A 292 30.58 -36.83 26.85
CA TYR A 292 30.27 -35.75 25.91
C TYR A 292 30.47 -36.17 24.44
N VAL A 293 29.38 -36.22 23.68
CA VAL A 293 29.39 -36.39 22.22
C VAL A 293 29.07 -35.05 21.55
N PHE A 294 30.06 -34.47 20.87
CA PHE A 294 29.91 -33.15 20.22
C PHE A 294 28.73 -33.11 19.24
N ASN A 295 28.55 -34.15 18.42
CA ASN A 295 27.47 -34.21 17.45
C ASN A 295 26.08 -34.17 18.10
N ASP A 296 25.88 -34.84 19.24
CA ASP A 296 24.58 -34.85 19.92
C ASP A 296 24.23 -33.49 20.50
N TRP A 297 25.20 -32.80 21.11
CA TRP A 297 25.00 -31.47 21.67
C TRP A 297 24.89 -30.38 20.61
N LEU A 298 25.63 -30.53 19.49
CA LEU A 298 25.45 -29.68 18.32
C LEU A 298 24.06 -29.88 17.70
N TYR A 299 23.60 -31.13 17.56
CA TYR A 299 22.26 -31.45 17.07
C TYR A 299 21.18 -30.80 17.94
N ARG A 300 21.28 -30.93 19.27
CA ARG A 300 20.37 -30.26 20.22
C ARG A 300 20.40 -28.75 20.08
N ALA A 301 21.57 -28.15 19.86
CA ALA A 301 21.71 -26.71 19.67
C ALA A 301 21.08 -26.23 18.36
N LEU A 302 21.23 -27.01 17.28
CA LEU A 302 20.60 -26.75 15.99
C LEU A 302 19.08 -26.85 16.09
N ILE A 303 18.54 -27.88 16.75
CA ILE A 303 17.10 -27.99 17.05
C ILE A 303 16.63 -26.76 17.83
N PHE A 304 17.36 -26.37 18.87
CA PHE A 304 17.05 -25.19 19.67
C PHE A 304 17.01 -23.91 18.81
N LEU A 305 17.97 -23.72 17.91
CA LEU A 305 17.98 -22.57 16.98
C LEU A 305 16.75 -22.56 16.06
N VAL A 306 16.38 -23.73 15.50
CA VAL A 306 15.21 -23.86 14.63
C VAL A 306 13.92 -23.52 15.38
N ILE A 307 13.70 -24.14 16.55
CA ILE A 307 12.51 -23.93 17.38
C ILE A 307 12.42 -22.47 17.85
N SER A 308 13.57 -21.85 18.11
CA SER A 308 13.64 -20.46 18.54
C SER A 308 13.32 -19.46 17.42
N CYS A 309 13.21 -19.85 16.15
CA CYS A 309 12.81 -18.87 15.13
C CYS A 309 11.41 -18.32 15.45
N PRO A 310 11.25 -17.01 15.74
CA PRO A 310 9.95 -16.41 15.98
C PRO A 310 9.23 -16.11 14.65
N CYS A 311 9.42 -16.96 13.64
CA CYS A 311 8.96 -16.80 12.26
C CYS A 311 7.45 -16.50 12.21
N ALA A 312 6.63 -17.25 12.97
CA ALA A 312 5.19 -17.04 13.04
C ALA A 312 4.81 -15.69 13.65
N LEU A 313 5.51 -15.26 14.70
CA LEU A 313 5.28 -13.97 15.35
C LEU A 313 5.58 -12.81 14.40
N VAL A 314 6.71 -12.88 13.69
CA VAL A 314 7.16 -11.84 12.74
C VAL A 314 6.19 -11.69 11.57
N ILE A 315 5.68 -12.80 11.02
CA ILE A 315 4.73 -12.80 9.89
C ILE A 315 3.32 -12.39 10.33
N SER A 316 2.90 -12.74 11.55
CA SER A 316 1.52 -12.51 12.03
C SER A 316 1.11 -11.04 12.02
N ILE A 317 2.04 -10.13 12.35
CA ILE A 317 1.80 -8.70 12.48
C ILE A 317 1.50 -8.03 11.12
N PRO A 318 2.41 -8.06 10.12
CA PRO A 318 2.13 -7.48 8.82
C PRO A 318 0.93 -8.15 8.16
N LEU A 319 0.77 -9.48 8.30
CA LEU A 319 -0.39 -10.18 7.76
C LEU A 319 -1.70 -9.69 8.38
N GLY A 320 -1.73 -9.47 9.70
CA GLY A 320 -2.87 -8.90 10.41
C GLY A 320 -3.22 -7.49 9.91
N TYR A 321 -2.22 -6.62 9.76
CA TYR A 321 -2.44 -5.27 9.22
C TYR A 321 -2.92 -5.30 7.77
N PHE A 322 -2.27 -6.05 6.87
CA PHE A 322 -2.68 -6.13 5.47
C PHE A 322 -4.06 -6.80 5.32
N GLY A 323 -4.38 -7.78 6.16
CA GLY A 323 -5.70 -8.37 6.26
C GLY A 323 -6.76 -7.34 6.66
N GLY A 324 -6.50 -6.55 7.71
CA GLY A 324 -7.37 -5.47 8.17
C GLY A 324 -7.56 -4.36 7.13
N LEU A 325 -6.46 -3.86 6.54
CA LEU A 325 -6.49 -2.87 5.46
C LEU A 325 -7.28 -3.37 4.24
N GLY A 326 -7.07 -4.63 3.86
CA GLY A 326 -7.79 -5.27 2.76
C GLY A 326 -9.28 -5.42 3.04
N ALA A 327 -9.66 -5.81 4.26
CA ALA A 327 -11.05 -5.93 4.68
C ALA A 327 -11.75 -4.56 4.73
N ALA A 328 -11.11 -3.53 5.30
CA ALA A 328 -11.63 -2.17 5.33
C ALA A 328 -11.85 -1.62 3.91
N SER A 329 -10.86 -1.81 3.02
CA SER A 329 -10.96 -1.37 1.63
C SER A 329 -12.11 -2.03 0.87
N LYS A 330 -12.38 -3.32 1.12
CA LYS A 330 -13.56 -3.99 0.52
C LYS A 330 -14.90 -3.39 0.96
N ASN A 331 -14.93 -2.76 2.13
CA ASN A 331 -16.10 -2.07 2.66
C ASN A 331 -16.09 -0.55 2.37
N GLY A 332 -15.23 -0.09 1.45
CA GLY A 332 -15.13 1.33 1.08
C GLY A 332 -14.41 2.21 2.13
N ILE A 333 -13.79 1.62 3.15
CA ILE A 333 -13.05 2.34 4.18
C ILE A 333 -11.57 2.33 3.83
N LEU A 334 -11.04 3.50 3.45
CA LEU A 334 -9.64 3.64 3.07
C LEU A 334 -8.78 4.10 4.24
N PHE A 335 -7.94 3.20 4.75
CA PHE A 335 -6.88 3.54 5.69
C PHE A 335 -5.60 3.91 4.94
N LYS A 336 -5.08 5.11 5.20
CA LYS A 336 -3.83 5.63 4.60
C LYS A 336 -2.57 5.03 5.24
N GLY A 337 -2.62 3.81 5.77
CA GLY A 337 -1.48 3.11 6.40
C GLY A 337 -1.82 2.29 7.65
N ALA A 338 -0.95 1.32 7.96
CA ALA A 338 -1.14 0.39 9.07
C ALA A 338 -1.15 1.10 10.44
N SER A 339 -0.39 2.18 10.60
CA SER A 339 -0.40 2.97 11.85
C SER A 339 -1.77 3.59 12.16
N PHE A 340 -2.60 3.87 11.15
CA PHE A 340 -3.92 4.44 11.36
C PHE A 340 -4.94 3.42 11.88
N LEU A 341 -4.73 2.13 11.61
CA LEU A 341 -5.51 1.07 12.27
C LEU A 341 -5.26 1.06 13.78
N ASP A 342 -4.00 1.24 14.21
CA ASP A 342 -3.67 1.34 15.63
C ASP A 342 -4.22 2.62 16.28
N GLU A 343 -4.16 3.76 15.58
CA GLU A 343 -4.74 5.00 16.12
C GLU A 343 -6.27 4.89 16.23
N MET A 344 -6.93 4.23 15.27
CA MET A 344 -8.38 4.05 15.30
C MET A 344 -8.85 3.32 16.56
N THR A 345 -8.09 2.34 17.09
CA THR A 345 -8.47 1.67 18.35
C THR A 345 -8.36 2.57 19.58
N ARG A 346 -7.71 3.73 19.47
CA ARG A 346 -7.56 4.72 20.56
C ARG A 346 -8.53 5.89 20.48
N ILE A 347 -9.30 6.02 19.40
CA ILE A 347 -10.23 7.15 19.23
C ILE A 347 -11.39 6.99 20.20
N THR A 348 -11.58 7.99 21.07
CA THR A 348 -12.69 8.06 22.03
C THR A 348 -13.71 9.14 21.68
N THR A 349 -13.34 10.08 20.81
CA THR A 349 -14.18 11.22 20.44
C THR A 349 -14.10 11.43 18.93
N VAL A 350 -15.26 11.53 18.29
CA VAL A 350 -15.38 11.80 16.86
C VAL A 350 -16.01 13.17 16.69
N VAL A 351 -15.29 14.09 16.06
CA VAL A 351 -15.80 15.39 15.63
C VAL A 351 -16.04 15.30 14.13
N MET A 352 -17.28 15.50 13.70
CA MET A 352 -17.66 15.40 12.30
C MET A 352 -17.84 16.80 11.73
N ASP A 353 -17.31 17.01 10.52
CA ASP A 353 -17.74 18.15 9.72
C ASP A 353 -19.20 17.96 9.30
N LYS A 354 -19.94 19.04 9.09
CA LYS A 354 -21.37 18.96 8.77
C LYS A 354 -21.58 18.72 7.28
N THR A 355 -21.05 19.61 6.45
CA THR A 355 -21.38 19.68 5.02
C THR A 355 -20.64 18.58 4.28
N GLY A 356 -21.34 17.74 3.51
CA GLY A 356 -20.72 16.67 2.72
C GLY A 356 -20.23 15.45 3.52
N THR A 357 -20.22 15.53 4.85
CA THR A 357 -19.93 14.41 5.75
C THR A 357 -21.19 13.88 6.43
N VAL A 358 -21.93 14.75 7.14
CA VAL A 358 -23.24 14.40 7.74
C VAL A 358 -24.37 14.65 6.75
N THR A 359 -24.23 15.66 5.88
CA THR A 359 -25.23 16.00 4.86
C THR A 359 -24.80 15.52 3.48
N LYS A 360 -25.76 15.34 2.57
CA LYS A 360 -25.53 14.95 1.17
C LYS A 360 -24.83 16.04 0.32
N GLY A 361 -24.56 17.23 0.88
CA GLY A 361 -23.92 18.34 0.15
C GLY A 361 -24.76 18.97 -0.97
N VAL A 362 -26.04 18.59 -1.08
CA VAL A 362 -26.98 19.14 -2.07
C VAL A 362 -28.01 20.03 -1.38
N PHE A 363 -28.31 21.17 -1.99
CA PHE A 363 -29.38 22.05 -1.52
C PHE A 363 -30.73 21.51 -1.99
N LYS A 364 -31.73 21.56 -1.12
CA LYS A 364 -33.12 21.27 -1.45
C LYS A 364 -34.02 22.32 -0.82
N ILE A 365 -35.07 22.69 -1.53
CA ILE A 365 -36.15 23.50 -0.95
C ILE A 365 -36.80 22.66 0.15
N LYS A 366 -36.89 23.21 1.37
CA LYS A 366 -37.54 22.56 2.51
C LYS A 366 -38.95 23.08 2.73
N GLU A 367 -39.13 24.38 2.57
CA GLU A 367 -40.39 25.07 2.84
C GLU A 367 -40.42 26.33 1.97
N ILE A 368 -41.55 26.61 1.35
CA ILE A 368 -41.78 27.85 0.61
C ILE A 368 -42.80 28.65 1.40
N LYS A 369 -42.47 29.90 1.74
CA LYS A 369 -43.38 30.83 2.41
C LYS A 369 -43.55 32.05 1.54
N THR A 370 -44.72 32.20 0.97
CA THR A 370 -45.12 33.40 0.25
C THR A 370 -45.91 34.33 1.17
N ILE A 371 -45.87 35.63 0.88
CA ILE A 371 -46.71 36.64 1.53
C ILE A 371 -47.53 37.28 0.41
N ASP A 372 -48.86 37.20 0.53
CA ASP A 372 -49.83 37.73 -0.43
C ASP A 372 -49.72 37.22 -1.89
N TRP A 373 -48.98 36.13 -2.12
CA TRP A 373 -48.76 35.51 -3.44
C TRP A 373 -49.07 34.02 -3.39
N ASP A 374 -49.61 33.48 -4.49
CA ASP A 374 -49.73 32.03 -4.64
C ASP A 374 -48.35 31.40 -4.88
N GLU A 375 -48.10 30.23 -4.28
CA GLU A 375 -46.78 29.59 -4.31
C GLU A 375 -46.32 29.25 -5.75
N PRO A 376 -47.14 28.61 -6.60
CA PRO A 376 -46.78 28.35 -7.99
C PRO A 376 -46.49 29.62 -8.79
N GLU A 377 -47.25 30.69 -8.53
CA GLU A 377 -47.05 31.98 -9.20
C GLU A 377 -45.73 32.63 -8.78
N PHE A 378 -45.42 32.67 -7.48
CA PHE A 378 -44.15 33.16 -6.97
C PHE A 378 -42.95 32.36 -7.51
N MET A 379 -43.03 31.03 -7.47
CA MET A 379 -41.96 30.15 -7.95
C MET A 379 -41.71 30.30 -9.45
N LYS A 380 -42.75 30.56 -10.25
CA LYS A 380 -42.58 30.83 -11.69
C LYS A 380 -41.68 32.04 -11.95
N TYR A 381 -41.87 33.14 -11.22
CA TYR A 381 -41.01 34.33 -11.37
C TYR A 381 -39.62 34.09 -10.80
N LEU A 382 -39.49 33.45 -9.65
CA LEU A 382 -38.21 33.15 -9.03
C LEU A 382 -37.33 32.24 -9.91
N MET A 383 -37.92 31.18 -10.49
CA MET A 383 -37.22 30.31 -11.43
C MET A 383 -36.78 31.06 -12.69
N ALA A 384 -37.62 31.96 -13.23
CA ALA A 384 -37.24 32.79 -14.39
C ALA A 384 -36.07 33.73 -14.08
N MET A 385 -35.97 34.24 -12.85
CA MET A 385 -34.82 35.05 -12.43
C MET A 385 -33.54 34.24 -12.26
N GLU A 386 -33.66 32.99 -11.78
CA GLU A 386 -32.53 32.11 -11.47
C GLU A 386 -32.14 31.18 -12.63
N GLU A 387 -32.86 31.19 -13.76
CA GLU A 387 -32.66 30.27 -14.89
C GLU A 387 -31.23 30.27 -15.45
N GLN A 388 -30.56 31.43 -15.43
CA GLN A 388 -29.18 31.57 -15.93
C GLN A 388 -28.11 31.43 -14.83
N SER A 389 -28.53 31.22 -13.58
CA SER A 389 -27.63 31.18 -12.44
C SER A 389 -27.10 29.76 -12.23
N THR A 390 -25.77 29.63 -12.20
CA THR A 390 -25.10 28.33 -11.99
C THR A 390 -24.89 28.01 -10.50
N HIS A 391 -25.39 28.87 -9.61
CA HIS A 391 -25.26 28.72 -8.16
C HIS A 391 -26.06 27.50 -7.65
N PRO A 392 -25.56 26.73 -6.67
CA PRO A 392 -26.27 25.54 -6.15
C PRO A 392 -27.68 25.81 -5.60
N ILE A 393 -27.91 27.01 -5.05
CA ILE A 393 -29.23 27.44 -4.60
C ILE A 393 -30.18 27.62 -5.79
N ALA A 394 -29.71 28.25 -6.87
CA ALA A 394 -30.48 28.40 -8.10
C ALA A 394 -30.83 27.04 -8.69
N LYS A 395 -29.86 26.12 -8.77
CA LYS A 395 -30.11 24.73 -9.22
C LYS A 395 -31.16 24.03 -8.35
N ALA A 396 -31.11 24.20 -7.04
CA ALA A 396 -32.12 23.65 -6.13
C ALA A 396 -33.51 24.30 -6.31
N ILE A 397 -33.57 25.58 -6.67
CA ILE A 397 -34.81 26.30 -7.02
C ILE A 397 -35.41 25.76 -8.32
N MET A 398 -34.56 25.49 -9.32
CA MET A 398 -34.99 24.94 -10.62
C MET A 398 -35.48 23.49 -10.55
N GLU A 399 -35.21 22.77 -9.45
CA GLU A 399 -35.78 21.43 -9.20
C GLU A 399 -37.23 21.47 -8.69
N TYR A 400 -37.81 22.65 -8.46
CA TYR A 400 -39.20 22.79 -8.04
C TYR A 400 -40.15 22.18 -9.07
N LYS A 401 -41.08 21.34 -8.59
CA LYS A 401 -42.18 20.80 -9.39
C LYS A 401 -43.48 21.33 -8.82
N ALA A 402 -44.27 21.99 -9.67
CA ALA A 402 -45.62 22.40 -9.35
C ALA A 402 -46.55 21.17 -9.44
N ASP A 403 -46.54 20.32 -8.41
CA ASP A 403 -47.62 19.40 -8.04
C ASP A 403 -47.22 18.63 -6.78
N GLY A 404 -48.16 18.49 -5.84
CA GLY A 404 -47.98 17.95 -4.48
C GLY A 404 -47.62 16.48 -4.36
N GLU A 405 -46.60 16.00 -5.06
CA GLU A 405 -45.87 14.79 -4.66
C GLU A 405 -44.82 15.17 -3.62
N ASP A 406 -45.25 15.17 -2.36
CA ASP A 406 -44.42 15.38 -1.18
C ASP A 406 -43.14 14.52 -1.23
N PHE A 407 -42.00 15.19 -1.12
CA PHE A 407 -40.75 14.56 -0.73
C PHE A 407 -40.86 14.11 0.74
N GLN A 408 -41.12 12.82 0.97
CA GLN A 408 -40.83 12.22 2.27
C GLN A 408 -39.32 12.28 2.53
N ALA A 409 -38.96 12.90 3.65
CA ALA A 409 -37.61 13.24 4.08
C ALA A 409 -36.68 12.03 4.25
#